data_AF-A0AB36JW63-F1
#
_entry.id   AF-A0AB36JW63-F1
#
_cell.length_a   1.000
_cell.length_b   1.000
_cell.length_c   1.000
_cell.angle_alpha   90.00
_cell.angle_beta   90.00
_cell.angle_gamma   90.00
#
_symmetry.space_group_name_H-M   'P 1'
#
loop_
_entity.id
_entity.type
_entity.pdbx_description
1 polymer ?
#
loop_
_entity_poly.entity_id
_entity_poly.type
_entity_poly.pdbx_seq_one_letter_code
_entity_poly.pdbx_strand_id
1 'polypeptide(L)' 'MLKLEYSSQFKKDFKKIAKLSIPDVVEVGHVIKQLQLGETLPEKYVDHSLSGNWQNYRDCHVKPDLVLI' A
#
# COMPACT_ATOMS: atom_id res chain seq x y z
N MET A 1 -9.84 11.51 8.97
CA MET A 1 -9.20 10.20 8.69
C MET A 1 -10.11 9.41 7.78
N LEU A 2 -9.56 8.85 6.71
CA LEU A 2 -10.27 7.96 5.80
C LEU A 2 -10.60 6.63 6.50
N LYS A 3 -11.72 6.01 6.13
CA LYS A 3 -12.09 4.68 6.59
C LYS A 3 -11.28 3.64 5.82
N LEU A 4 -10.59 2.76 6.54
CA LEU A 4 -9.84 1.66 5.93
C LEU A 4 -10.77 0.48 5.68
N GLU A 5 -10.80 0.00 4.44
CA GLU A 5 -11.45 -1.25 4.05
C GLU A 5 -10.44 -2.17 3.39
N TYR A 6 -10.33 -3.39 3.92
CA TYR A 6 -9.33 -4.36 3.48
C TYR A 6 -10.01 -5.48 2.70
N SER A 7 -9.55 -5.71 1.47
CA SER A 7 -9.98 -6.87 0.69
C SER A 7 -9.54 -8.18 1.34
N SER A 8 -10.23 -9.27 1.03
CA SER A 8 -9.84 -10.61 1.50
C SER A 8 -8.47 -11.01 0.95
N GLN A 9 -8.13 -10.57 -0.26
CA GLN A 9 -6.82 -10.76 -0.88
C GLN A 9 -5.73 -10.00 -0.12
N PHE A 10 -5.95 -8.72 0.19
CA PHE A 10 -5.04 -7.91 0.99
C PHE A 10 -4.72 -8.59 2.33
N LYS A 11 -5.74 -9.08 3.05
CA LYS A 11 -5.53 -9.77 4.34
C LYS A 11 -4.64 -11.02 4.21
N LYS A 12 -4.72 -11.74 3.09
CA LYS A 12 -3.88 -12.91 2.83
C LYS A 12 -2.44 -12.50 2.51
N ASP A 13 -2.27 -11.47 1.70
CA ASP A 13 -0.94 -10.99 1.30
C ASP A 13 -0.23 -10.27 2.45
N PHE A 14 -0.95 -9.49 3.25
CA PHE A 14 -0.41 -8.85 4.45
C PHE A 14 0.14 -9.86 5.46
N LYS A 15 -0.45 -11.06 5.57
CA LYS A 15 0.11 -12.15 6.40
C LYS A 15 1.45 -12.67 5.87
N LYS A 16 1.73 -12.55 4.56
CA LYS A 16 3.04 -12.87 3.99
C LYS A 16 4.02 -11.73 4.27
N ILE A 17 3.57 -10.48 4.13
CA ILE A 17 4.38 -9.29 4.45
C ILE A 17 4.79 -9.27 5.91
N ALA A 18 3.89 -9.63 6.83
CA ALA A 18 4.19 -9.73 8.26
C ALA A 18 5.27 -10.77 8.62
N LYS A 19 5.67 -11.62 7.67
CA LYS A 19 6.79 -12.57 7.81
C LYS A 19 8.10 -12.06 7.17
N LEU A 20 8.08 -10.91 6.49
CA LEU A 20 9.27 -10.26 5.94
C LEU A 20 10.04 -9.54 7.06
N SER A 21 11.09 -8.82 6.67
CA SER A 21 11.91 -8.08 7.61
C SER A 21 11.09 -6.97 8.28
N ILE A 22 11.38 -6.68 9.55
CA ILE A 22 10.67 -5.64 10.33
C ILE A 22 10.61 -4.29 9.58
N PRO A 23 11.69 -3.81 8.93
CA PRO A 23 11.65 -2.58 8.15
C PRO A 23 10.58 -2.57 7.05
N ASP A 24 10.34 -3.71 6.39
CA ASP A 24 9.34 -3.82 5.32
C ASP A 24 7.92 -3.63 5.86
N VAL A 25 7.64 -4.29 6.99
CA VAL A 25 6.34 -4.22 7.65
C VAL A 25 6.05 -2.81 8.15
N VAL A 26 7.07 -2.15 8.71
CA VAL A 26 6.98 -0.77 9.19
C VAL A 26 6.72 0.20 8.03
N GLU A 27 7.41 0.04 6.91
CA GLU A 27 7.26 0.93 5.74
C GLU A 27 5.84 0.82 5.14
N VAL A 28 5.31 -0.41 5.01
CA VAL A 28 3.92 -0.62 4.56
C VAL A 28 2.92 0.03 5.52
N GLY A 29 3.12 -0.15 6.83
CA GLY A 29 2.27 0.49 7.84
C GLY A 29 2.33 2.01 7.80
N HIS A 30 3.50 2.58 7.50
CA HIS A 30 3.68 4.01 7.34
C HIS A 30 2.87 4.56 6.15
N VAL A 31 2.98 3.90 4.99
CA VAL A 31 2.20 4.27 3.79
C VAL A 31 0.69 4.20 4.07
N ILE A 32 0.20 3.12 4.67
CA ILE A 32 -1.23 2.98 5.02
C ILE A 32 -1.68 4.12 5.96
N LYS A 33 -0.84 4.50 6.92
CA LYS A 33 -1.15 5.60 7.85
C LYS A 33 -1.22 6.95 7.14
N GLN A 34 -0.26 7.26 6.26
CA GLN A 34 -0.27 8.49 5.46
C GLN A 34 -1.54 8.57 4.60
N LEU A 35 -1.89 7.47 3.91
CA LEU A 35 -3.12 7.36 3.14
C LEU A 35 -4.36 7.56 4.03
N GLN A 36 -4.40 6.95 5.22
CA GLN A 36 -5.51 7.12 6.16
C GLN A 36 -5.66 8.57 6.65
N LEU A 37 -4.56 9.30 6.78
CA LEU A 37 -4.55 10.72 7.12
C LEU A 37 -4.97 11.61 5.93
N GLY A 38 -4.98 11.07 4.72
CA GLY A 38 -5.21 11.83 3.49
C GLY A 38 -3.99 12.66 3.08
N GLU A 39 -2.81 12.30 3.59
CA GLU A 39 -1.56 12.96 3.26
C GLU A 39 -1.04 12.48 1.90
N THR A 40 -0.33 13.37 1.21
CA THR A 40 0.31 13.03 -0.07
C THR A 40 1.50 12.13 0.18
N LEU A 41 1.56 11.00 -0.53
CA LEU A 41 2.70 10.09 -0.45
C LEU A 41 3.95 10.73 -1.07
N PRO A 42 5.12 10.60 -0.43
CA PRO A 42 6.40 10.99 -1.02
C PRO A 42 6.64 10.34 -2.39
N GLU A 43 7.33 11.05 -3.30
CA GLU A 43 7.62 10.59 -4.67
C GLU A 43 8.34 9.24 -4.74
N LYS A 44 9.10 8.87 -3.68
CA LYS A 44 9.78 7.56 -3.59
C LYS A 44 8.82 6.37 -3.70
N TYR A 45 7.54 6.56 -3.39
CA TYR A 45 6.54 5.50 -3.45
C TYR A 45 5.90 5.32 -4.84
N VAL A 46 6.28 6.14 -5.82
CA VAL A 46 5.84 6.03 -7.23
C VAL A 46 4.33 5.80 -7.36
N ASP A 47 3.55 6.55 -6.58
CA ASP A 47 2.10 6.42 -6.51
C ASP A 47 1.45 6.88 -7.82
N HIS A 48 0.84 5.94 -8.56
CA HIS A 48 0.22 6.23 -9.85
C HIS A 48 -1.13 5.52 -10.02
N SER A 49 -2.01 6.08 -10.84
CA SER A 49 -3.31 5.46 -11.13
C SER A 49 -3.14 4.24 -12.04
N LEU A 50 -3.85 3.16 -11.70
CA LEU A 50 -3.94 1.99 -12.57
C LEU A 50 -4.94 2.24 -13.71
N SER A 51 -4.86 1.43 -14.76
CA SER A 51 -5.72 1.52 -15.94
C SER A 51 -6.52 0.24 -16.20
N GLY A 52 -7.47 0.29 -17.13
CA GLY A 52 -8.33 -0.85 -17.48
C GLY A 52 -9.28 -1.23 -16.35
N ASN A 53 -9.35 -2.53 -16.01
CA ASN A 53 -10.22 -3.02 -14.92
C ASN A 53 -9.88 -2.42 -13.54
N TRP A 54 -8.73 -1.76 -13.41
CA TRP A 54 -8.24 -1.16 -12.17
C TRP A 54 -8.28 0.37 -12.20
N GLN A 55 -9.09 0.98 -13.07
CA GLN A 55 -9.12 2.44 -13.29
C GLN A 55 -9.46 3.31 -12.07
N ASN A 56 -9.95 2.72 -10.97
CA ASN A 56 -10.21 3.41 -9.70
C ASN A 56 -9.24 3.00 -8.57
N TYR A 57 -8.20 2.25 -8.91
CA TYR A 57 -7.16 1.82 -7.99
C TYR A 57 -5.87 2.57 -8.27
N ARG A 58 -5.02 2.61 -7.26
CA ARG A 58 -3.68 3.21 -7.35
C ARG A 58 -2.65 2.16 -7.05
N ASP A 59 -1.49 2.31 -7.64
CA ASP A 59 -0.35 1.45 -7.45
C ASP A 59 0.74 2.26 -6.75
N CYS A 60 1.14 1.78 -5.57
CA CYS A 60 2.11 2.43 -4.70
C CYS A 60 3.27 1.46 -4.42
N HIS A 61 4.43 1.75 -4.99
CA HIS A 61 5.66 0.98 -4.84
C HIS A 61 6.33 1.29 -3.49
N VAL A 62 6.10 0.45 -2.48
CA VAL A 62 6.81 0.52 -1.19
C VAL A 62 8.27 0.10 -1.35
N LYS A 63 8.53 -0.90 -2.21
CA LYS A 63 9.85 -1.36 -2.67
C LYS A 63 9.77 -1.87 -4.12
N PRO A 64 10.89 -2.13 -4.81
CA PRO A 64 10.87 -2.71 -6.16
C PRO A 64 10.00 -3.97 -6.29
N ASP A 65 10.04 -4.86 -5.31
CA ASP A 65 9.24 -6.11 -5.25
C ASP A 65 8.06 -6.03 -4.26
N LEU A 66 7.68 -4.84 -3.78
CA LEU A 66 6.61 -4.66 -2.82
C LEU A 66 5.69 -3.51 -3.20
N VAL A 67 4.51 -3.85 -3.69
CA VAL A 67 3.52 -2.91 -4.21
C VAL A 67 2.23 -2.99 -3.40
N LEU A 68 1.63 -1.84 -3.13
CA LEU A 68 0.33 -1.68 -2.49
C LEU A 68 -0.69 -1.21 -3.54
N ILE A 69 -1.83 -1.90 -3.61
CA ILE A 69 -2.97 -1.61 -4.50
C ILE A 69 -4.23 -1.39 -3.66
#